data_AF-A0A1G2QKP2-F1
#
_entry.id   AF-A0A1G2QKP2-F1
#
_cell.length_a   1.000
_cell.length_b   1.000
_cell.length_c   1.000
_cell.angle_alpha   90.00
_cell.angle_beta   90.00
_cell.angle_gamma   90.00
#
_symmetry.space_group_name_H-M   'P 1'
#
loop_
_entity.id
_entity.type
_entity.pdbx_description
1 polymer ?
#
loop_
_entity_poly.entity_id
_entity_poly.type
_entity_poly.pdbx_seq_one_letter_code
_entity_poly.pdbx_strand_id
1 'polypeptide(L)'
;MKTSLIVSLVVSVLVGIFLINQGYQLNRDVESVAHRAQVAADVPDMLEYMKELKSGMERHGMTRGHTALIFKTPANDLAKLNGSISSIITRLEAVKDIPRTETTYQVALDDIRGTIRELEGPSGGYLWVQYWFLFLAGIGIWIWPAVAVIFFCDDF
;
A
#
# COMPACT_ATOMS: atom_id res chain seq x y z
N MET A 1 13.44 -35.88 -7.63
CA MET A 1 12.14 -35.28 -8.04
C MET A 1 11.19 -34.99 -6.87
N LYS A 2 10.84 -35.96 -6.00
CA LYS A 2 9.89 -35.70 -4.88
C LYS A 2 10.39 -34.63 -3.89
N THR A 3 11.66 -34.71 -3.47
CA THR A 3 12.24 -33.76 -2.51
C THR A 3 12.32 -32.33 -3.04
N SER A 4 12.73 -32.14 -4.31
CA SER A 4 12.80 -30.81 -4.93
C SER A 4 11.43 -30.14 -5.09
N LEU A 5 10.39 -30.92 -5.42
CA LEU A 5 9.02 -30.42 -5.44
C LEU A 5 8.51 -30.04 -4.06
N ILE A 6 8.78 -30.84 -3.03
CA ILE A 6 8.41 -30.53 -1.64
C ILE A 6 9.07 -29.24 -1.17
N VAL A 7 10.38 -29.07 -1.44
CA VAL A 7 11.09 -27.83 -1.11
C VAL A 7 10.46 -26.63 -1.82
N SER A 8 10.15 -26.76 -3.11
CA SER A 8 9.55 -25.68 -3.90
C SER A 8 8.18 -25.27 -3.36
N LEU A 9 7.37 -26.25 -2.97
CA LEU A 9 6.07 -26.02 -2.34
C LEU A 9 6.22 -25.30 -0.99
N VAL A 10 7.09 -25.80 -0.10
CA VAL A 10 7.31 -25.20 1.22
C VAL A 10 7.76 -23.76 1.09
N VAL A 11 8.73 -23.46 0.23
CA VAL A 11 9.21 -22.10 0.01
C VAL A 11 8.10 -21.21 -0.55
N SER A 12 7.33 -21.70 -1.52
CA SER A 12 6.19 -20.95 -2.09
C SER A 12 5.16 -20.58 -1.03
N VAL A 13 4.82 -21.52 -0.13
CA VAL A 13 3.88 -21.26 0.98
C VAL A 13 4.44 -20.20 1.93
N LEU A 14 5.71 -20.29 2.32
CA LEU A 14 6.34 -19.31 3.22
C LEU A 14 6.38 -17.91 2.61
N VAL A 15 6.76 -17.81 1.33
CA VAL A 15 6.75 -16.53 0.59
C VAL A 15 5.32 -15.99 0.47
N GLY A 16 4.34 -16.84 0.19
CA GLY A 16 2.93 -16.45 0.12
C GLY A 16 2.41 -15.87 1.44
N ILE A 17 2.66 -16.56 2.56
CA ILE A 17 2.30 -16.08 3.91
C ILE A 17 2.97 -14.72 4.20
N PHE A 18 4.25 -14.59 3.86
CA PHE A 18 4.98 -13.34 4.04
C PHE A 18 4.33 -12.19 3.25
N LEU A 19 4.06 -12.38 1.96
CA LEU A 19 3.46 -11.34 1.10
C LEU A 19 2.04 -10.97 1.55
N ILE A 20 1.23 -11.96 1.96
CA ILE A 20 -0.11 -11.71 2.52
C ILE A 20 -0.01 -10.87 3.79
N ASN A 21 0.93 -11.18 4.68
CA ASN A 21 1.12 -10.42 5.91
C ASN A 21 1.57 -8.98 5.63
N GLN A 22 2.50 -8.77 4.69
CA GLN A 22 2.91 -7.42 4.28
C GLN A 22 1.74 -6.63 3.67
N GLY A 23 0.97 -7.27 2.77
CA GLY A 23 -0.20 -6.64 2.15
C GLY A 23 -1.29 -6.29 3.16
N TYR A 24 -1.53 -7.17 4.14
CA TYR A 24 -2.47 -6.92 5.22
C TYR A 24 -2.06 -5.71 6.08
N GLN A 25 -0.78 -5.62 6.45
CA GLN A 25 -0.28 -4.49 7.25
C GLN A 25 -0.40 -3.16 6.48
N LEU A 26 -0.05 -3.14 5.20
CA LEU A 26 -0.20 -1.94 4.35
C LEU A 26 -1.68 -1.55 4.20
N ASN A 27 -2.56 -2.49 3.90
CA ASN A 27 -3.99 -2.21 3.80
C ASN A 27 -4.56 -1.67 5.12
N ARG A 28 -4.25 -2.32 6.24
CA ARG A 28 -4.73 -1.89 7.56
C ARG A 28 -4.29 -0.47 7.91
N ASP A 29 -3.00 -0.17 7.74
CA ASP A 29 -2.36 1.06 8.22
C ASP A 29 -2.49 2.24 7.22
N VAL A 30 -2.82 1.96 5.96
CA VAL A 30 -2.90 2.99 4.90
C VAL A 30 -4.30 3.03 4.29
N GLU A 31 -4.69 2.02 3.51
CA GLU A 31 -5.94 2.06 2.74
C GLU A 31 -7.19 2.10 3.63
N SER A 32 -7.23 1.30 4.69
CA SER A 32 -8.37 1.29 5.63
C SER A 32 -8.47 2.59 6.41
N VAL A 33 -7.33 3.22 6.74
CA VAL A 33 -7.31 4.50 7.47
C VAL A 33 -7.77 5.64 6.56
N ALA A 34 -7.34 5.67 5.30
CA ALA A 34 -7.84 6.61 4.31
C ALA A 34 -9.35 6.48 4.11
N HIS A 35 -9.87 5.24 4.07
CA HIS A 35 -11.31 5.00 3.97
C HIS A 35 -12.06 5.48 5.22
N ARG A 36 -11.52 5.26 6.42
CA ARG A 36 -12.11 5.79 7.67
C ARG A 36 -12.13 7.31 7.68
N ALA A 37 -11.07 7.96 7.22
CA ALA A 37 -11.03 9.41 7.08
C ALA A 37 -12.14 9.90 6.14
N GLN A 38 -12.34 9.24 5.00
CA GLN A 38 -13.38 9.59 4.03
C GLN A 38 -14.81 9.54 4.62
N VAL A 39 -15.10 8.56 5.48
CA VAL A 39 -16.44 8.36 6.07
C VAL A 39 -16.61 9.00 7.44
N ALA A 40 -15.57 9.64 7.98
CA ALA A 40 -15.60 10.29 9.28
C ALA A 40 -16.71 11.36 9.34
N ALA A 41 -17.44 11.40 10.45
CA ALA A 41 -18.62 12.27 10.61
C ALA A 41 -18.26 13.74 10.83
N ASP A 42 -17.08 14.02 11.40
CA ASP A 42 -16.62 15.37 11.71
C ASP A 42 -15.13 15.59 11.41
N VAL A 43 -14.74 16.87 11.45
CA VAL A 43 -13.36 17.32 11.16
C VAL A 43 -12.32 16.76 12.14
N PRO A 44 -12.55 16.76 13.48
CA PRO A 44 -11.59 16.16 14.41
C PRO A 44 -11.26 14.70 14.10
N ASP A 45 -12.26 13.85 13.89
CA ASP A 45 -12.04 12.43 13.57
C ASP A 45 -11.30 12.27 12.23
N MET A 46 -11.72 13.04 11.22
CA MET A 46 -11.07 13.03 9.91
C MET A 46 -9.61 13.46 10.01
N LEU A 47 -9.31 14.50 10.80
CA LEU A 47 -7.96 14.99 11.03
C LEU A 47 -7.08 13.95 11.74
N GLU A 48 -7.63 13.26 12.73
CA GLU A 48 -6.94 12.17 13.41
C GLU A 48 -6.59 11.04 12.44
N TYR A 49 -7.56 10.55 11.65
CA TYR A 49 -7.30 9.50 10.67
C TYR A 49 -6.33 9.92 9.58
N MET A 50 -6.39 11.17 9.09
CA MET A 50 -5.42 11.65 8.10
C MET A 50 -3.99 11.75 8.68
N LYS A 51 -3.85 12.11 9.97
CA LYS A 51 -2.55 12.08 10.67
C LYS A 51 -2.06 10.64 10.87
N GLU A 52 -2.94 9.72 11.23
CA GLU A 52 -2.63 8.30 11.34
C GLU A 52 -2.19 7.72 9.98
N LEU A 53 -2.92 8.03 8.91
CA LEU A 53 -2.59 7.64 7.53
C LEU A 53 -1.17 8.12 7.15
N LYS A 54 -0.87 9.39 7.41
CA LYS A 54 0.46 9.95 7.15
C LYS A 54 1.54 9.20 7.92
N SER A 55 1.33 8.96 9.21
CA SER A 55 2.26 8.21 10.05
C SER A 55 2.43 6.76 9.57
N GLY A 56 1.36 6.11 9.13
CA GLY A 56 1.37 4.77 8.53
C GLY A 56 2.23 4.74 7.28
N MET A 57 2.02 5.68 6.36
CA MET A 57 2.84 5.82 5.15
C MET A 57 4.32 6.04 5.50
N GLU A 58 4.64 6.91 6.44
CA GLU A 58 6.01 7.16 6.88
C GLU A 58 6.67 5.92 7.49
N ARG A 59 5.93 5.18 8.35
CA ARG A 59 6.39 3.94 8.97
C ARG A 59 6.74 2.87 7.95
N HIS A 60 5.96 2.77 6.88
CA HIS A 60 6.18 1.82 5.79
C HIS A 60 7.18 2.32 4.73
N GLY A 61 7.73 3.53 4.88
CA GLY A 61 8.70 4.12 3.95
C GLY A 61 8.08 4.72 2.68
N MET A 62 6.75 4.92 2.66
CA MET A 62 5.97 5.39 1.51
C MET A 62 6.01 6.92 1.34
N THR A 63 7.18 7.53 1.50
CA THR A 63 7.35 8.99 1.47
C THR A 63 7.90 9.51 0.14
N ARG A 64 8.48 8.62 -0.68
CA ARG A 64 9.15 8.95 -1.95
C ARG A 64 9.18 7.73 -2.87
N GLY A 65 9.44 7.96 -4.15
CA GLY A 65 9.49 6.91 -5.16
C GLY A 65 8.14 6.73 -5.84
N HIS A 66 7.95 5.58 -6.49
CA HIS A 66 6.73 5.30 -7.24
C HIS A 66 6.18 3.92 -6.90
N THR A 67 4.86 3.75 -6.97
CA THR A 67 4.18 2.44 -6.82
C THR A 67 4.14 1.62 -8.11
N ALA A 68 4.92 2.02 -9.12
CA ALA A 68 5.11 1.29 -10.38
C ALA A 68 6.60 1.11 -10.73
N LEU A 69 6.96 -0.08 -11.24
CA LEU A 69 8.33 -0.40 -11.66
C LEU A 69 8.71 0.29 -12.98
N ILE A 70 7.81 0.26 -13.96
CA ILE A 70 8.08 0.65 -15.36
C ILE A 70 7.37 1.96 -15.69
N PHE A 71 6.04 1.98 -15.60
CA PHE A 71 5.22 3.14 -15.98
C PHE A 71 5.07 4.12 -14.81
N LYS A 72 6.11 4.93 -14.59
CA LYS A 72 6.13 5.97 -13.56
C LYS A 72 5.35 7.18 -14.04
N THR A 73 4.36 7.60 -13.26
CA THR A 73 3.49 8.73 -13.58
C THR A 73 3.27 9.58 -12.33
N PRO A 74 2.82 10.83 -12.46
CA PRO A 74 2.42 11.64 -11.30
C PRO A 74 1.40 10.98 -10.37
N ALA A 75 0.54 10.11 -10.90
CA ALA A 75 -0.50 9.43 -10.13
C ALA A 75 0.09 8.42 -9.14
N ASN A 76 1.14 7.70 -9.57
CA ASN A 76 1.82 6.71 -8.73
C ASN A 76 3.05 7.24 -7.98
N ASP A 77 3.23 8.56 -7.90
CA ASP A 77 4.32 9.21 -7.17
C ASP A 77 3.97 9.36 -5.67
N LEU A 78 4.73 8.66 -4.82
CA LEU A 78 4.50 8.64 -3.37
C LEU A 78 4.80 9.97 -2.70
N ALA A 79 5.72 10.77 -3.24
CA ALA A 79 6.00 12.10 -2.68
C ALA A 79 4.82 13.04 -2.93
N LYS A 80 4.19 12.94 -4.11
CA LYS A 80 2.97 13.71 -4.43
C LYS A 80 1.78 13.27 -3.60
N LEU A 81 1.62 11.97 -3.37
CA LEU A 81 0.58 11.44 -2.49
C LEU A 81 0.76 11.97 -1.06
N ASN A 82 1.98 11.88 -0.50
CA ASN A 82 2.28 12.38 0.84
C ASN A 82 2.10 13.91 0.95
N GLY A 83 2.44 14.66 -0.11
CA GLY A 83 2.17 16.09 -0.21
C GLY A 83 0.68 16.41 -0.19
N SER A 84 -0.13 15.64 -0.93
CA SER A 84 -1.59 15.79 -0.98
C SER A 84 -2.23 15.51 0.38
N ILE A 85 -1.80 14.45 1.07
CA ILE A 85 -2.22 14.14 2.44
C ILE A 85 -1.87 15.27 3.40
N SER A 86 -0.65 15.81 3.33
CA SER A 86 -0.24 16.94 4.17
C SER A 86 -1.09 18.19 3.90
N SER A 87 -1.43 18.45 2.64
CA SER A 87 -2.34 19.56 2.28
C SER A 87 -3.74 19.35 2.86
N ILE A 88 -4.30 18.14 2.78
CA ILE A 88 -5.60 17.80 3.38
C ILE A 88 -5.57 18.04 4.90
N ILE A 89 -4.52 17.59 5.58
CA ILE A 89 -4.35 17.82 7.04
C ILE A 89 -4.36 19.31 7.35
N THR A 90 -3.62 20.14 6.61
CA THR A 90 -3.61 21.60 6.81
C THR A 90 -4.99 22.21 6.58
N ARG A 91 -5.73 21.76 5.57
CA ARG A 91 -7.10 22.22 5.31
C ARG A 91 -8.05 21.85 6.44
N LEU A 92 -7.97 20.62 6.95
CA LEU A 92 -8.76 20.18 8.12
C LEU A 92 -8.43 21.01 9.36
N GLU A 93 -7.15 21.33 9.58
CA GLU A 93 -6.74 22.20 10.69
C GLU A 93 -7.30 23.62 10.59
N ALA A 94 -7.51 24.14 9.37
CA ALA A 94 -8.15 25.44 9.16
C ALA A 94 -9.67 25.40 9.36
N VAL A 95 -10.32 24.28 9.04
CA VAL A 95 -11.78 24.12 9.16
C VAL A 95 -12.20 23.78 10.59
N LYS A 96 -11.30 23.24 11.42
CA LYS A 96 -11.63 22.74 12.78
C LYS A 96 -12.27 23.80 13.69
N ASP A 97 -11.96 25.08 13.47
CA ASP A 97 -12.41 26.20 14.31
C ASP A 97 -13.74 26.79 13.82
N ILE A 98 -14.27 26.34 12.67
CA ILE A 98 -15.57 26.77 12.15
C ILE A 98 -16.70 26.10 12.96
N PRO A 99 -17.72 26.84 13.42
CA PRO A 99 -18.85 26.24 14.13
C PRO A 99 -19.58 25.18 13.30
N ARG A 100 -19.80 24.00 13.88
CA ARG A 100 -20.42 22.83 13.21
C ARG A 100 -21.83 23.08 12.67
N THR A 101 -22.52 24.08 13.21
CA THR A 101 -23.88 24.48 12.82
C THR A 101 -23.90 25.33 11.55
N GLU A 102 -22.76 25.84 11.11
CA GLU A 102 -22.69 26.64 9.90
C GLU A 102 -22.67 25.76 8.65
N THR A 103 -23.39 26.17 7.61
CA THR A 103 -23.37 25.51 6.30
C THR A 103 -21.96 25.42 5.73
N THR A 104 -21.12 26.43 5.98
CA THR A 104 -19.72 26.47 5.54
C THR A 104 -18.90 25.29 6.07
N TYR A 105 -19.17 24.85 7.30
CA TYR A 105 -18.51 23.69 7.88
C TYR A 105 -18.83 22.42 7.09
N GLN A 106 -20.11 22.20 6.78
CA GLN A 106 -20.56 21.00 6.06
C GLN A 106 -20.04 20.99 4.62
N VAL A 107 -20.07 22.13 3.93
CA VAL A 107 -19.52 22.27 2.57
C VAL A 107 -18.02 22.00 2.55
N ALA A 108 -17.26 22.56 3.51
CA ALA A 108 -15.83 22.31 3.61
C ALA A 108 -15.52 20.83 3.91
N LEU A 109 -16.30 20.20 4.78
CA LEU A 109 -16.15 18.79 5.10
C LEU A 109 -16.41 17.90 3.88
N ASP A 110 -17.47 18.14 3.14
CA ASP A 110 -17.81 17.35 1.95
C ASP A 110 -16.78 17.51 0.82
N ASP A 111 -16.23 18.70 0.63
CA ASP A 111 -15.16 18.93 -0.35
C ASP A 111 -13.86 18.18 0.03
N ILE A 112 -13.51 18.17 1.32
CA ILE A 112 -12.37 17.40 1.80
C ILE A 112 -12.62 15.89 1.65
N ARG A 113 -13.83 15.39 1.95
CA ARG A 113 -14.20 13.98 1.69
C ARG A 113 -14.06 13.63 0.22
N GLY A 114 -14.48 14.52 -0.67
CA GLY A 114 -14.31 14.38 -2.12
C GLY A 114 -12.83 14.23 -2.49
N THR A 115 -11.98 15.10 -1.94
CA THR A 115 -10.52 15.04 -2.16
C THR A 115 -9.91 13.73 -1.63
N ILE A 116 -10.31 13.27 -0.45
CA ILE A 116 -9.82 12.01 0.13
C ILE A 116 -10.23 10.81 -0.73
N ARG A 117 -11.45 10.82 -1.28
CA ARG A 117 -11.95 9.76 -2.16
C ARG A 117 -11.14 9.60 -3.45
N GLU A 118 -10.53 10.69 -3.92
CA GLU A 118 -9.70 10.70 -5.13
C GLU A 118 -8.26 10.26 -4.86
N LEU A 119 -7.86 10.04 -3.59
CA LEU A 119 -6.54 9.52 -3.27
C LEU A 119 -6.40 8.09 -3.82
N GLU A 120 -5.39 7.88 -4.65
CA GLU A 120 -5.08 6.57 -5.20
C GLU A 120 -4.48 5.67 -4.11
N GLY A 121 -4.99 4.45 -3.97
CA GLY A 121 -4.53 3.46 -2.99
C GLY A 121 -3.13 2.95 -3.34
N PRO A 122 -2.09 3.26 -2.53
CA PRO A 122 -0.72 2.95 -2.92
C PRO A 122 -0.28 1.53 -2.55
N SER A 123 -1.01 0.81 -1.70
CA SER A 123 -0.52 -0.42 -1.04
C SER A 123 -0.18 -1.54 -2.02
N GLY A 124 -1.07 -1.81 -2.98
CA GLY A 124 -0.87 -2.88 -3.96
C GLY A 124 0.36 -2.64 -4.85
N GLY A 125 0.46 -1.44 -5.42
CA GLY A 125 1.59 -1.06 -6.26
C GLY A 125 2.91 -0.96 -5.47
N TYR A 126 2.86 -0.45 -4.24
CA TYR A 126 4.02 -0.39 -3.36
C TYR A 126 4.57 -1.78 -3.02
N LEU A 127 3.69 -2.72 -2.66
CA LEU A 127 4.07 -4.10 -2.39
C LEU A 127 4.68 -4.77 -3.63
N TRP A 128 4.11 -4.51 -4.81
CA TRP A 128 4.67 -4.99 -6.07
C TRP A 128 6.09 -4.44 -6.32
N VAL A 129 6.29 -3.12 -6.19
CA VAL A 129 7.59 -2.48 -6.41
C VAL A 129 8.63 -2.94 -5.39
N GLN A 130 8.25 -3.12 -4.13
CA GLN A 130 9.19 -3.50 -3.07
C GLN A 130 9.63 -4.96 -3.18
N TYR A 131 8.73 -5.85 -3.62
CA TYR A 131 8.96 -7.30 -3.59
C TYR A 131 8.95 -7.96 -4.97
N TRP A 132 9.11 -7.20 -6.06
CA TRP A 132 9.14 -7.71 -7.44
C TRP A 132 10.10 -8.89 -7.64
N PHE A 133 11.26 -8.86 -6.97
CA PHE A 133 12.27 -9.92 -7.03
C PHE A 133 11.78 -11.25 -6.43
N LEU A 134 10.87 -11.22 -5.45
CA LEU A 134 10.26 -12.43 -4.88
C LEU A 134 9.33 -13.10 -5.89
N PHE A 135 8.67 -12.33 -6.75
CA PHE A 135 7.89 -12.90 -7.85
C PHE A 135 8.79 -13.59 -8.89
N LEU A 136 9.93 -12.99 -9.22
CA LEU A 136 10.94 -13.64 -10.07
C LEU A 136 11.55 -14.89 -9.43
N ALA A 137 11.87 -14.81 -8.14
CA ALA A 137 12.36 -15.95 -7.38
C ALA A 137 11.33 -17.08 -7.34
N GLY A 138 10.04 -16.76 -7.22
CA GLY A 138 8.94 -17.71 -7.31
C GLY A 138 8.95 -18.48 -8.63
N ILE A 139 9.12 -17.79 -9.76
CA ILE A 139 9.27 -18.45 -11.07
C ILE A 139 10.49 -19.38 -11.06
N GLY A 140 11.64 -18.93 -10.55
CA GLY A 140 12.85 -19.74 -10.43
C GLY A 140 12.67 -21.00 -9.55
N ILE A 141 11.91 -20.88 -8.45
CA ILE A 141 11.59 -21.97 -7.53
C ILE A 141 10.79 -23.10 -8.22
N TRP A 142 10.04 -22.79 -9.28
CA TRP A 142 9.31 -23.81 -10.03
C TRP A 142 10.08 -24.33 -11.25
N ILE A 143 11.10 -23.60 -11.72
CA ILE A 143 11.95 -24.00 -12.85
C ILE A 143 13.13 -24.88 -12.40
N TRP A 144 13.74 -24.61 -11.24
CA TRP A 144 14.93 -25.35 -10.79
C TRP A 144 14.74 -26.87 -10.64
N PRO A 145 13.56 -27.44 -10.31
CA PRO A 145 13.42 -28.89 -10.25
C PRO A 145 13.60 -29.55 -11.61
N ALA A 146 13.18 -28.88 -12.70
CA ALA A 146 13.38 -29.35 -14.07
C ALA A 146 14.86 -29.27 -14.47
N VAL A 147 15.53 -28.15 -14.13
CA VAL A 147 16.98 -28.00 -14.32
C VAL A 147 17.75 -29.08 -13.56
N ALA A 148 17.37 -29.35 -12.31
CA ALA A 148 18.01 -30.38 -11.50
C ALA A 148 17.86 -31.79 -12.09
N VAL A 149 16.75 -32.09 -12.79
CA VAL A 149 16.61 -33.36 -13.50
C VAL A 149 17.55 -33.42 -14.70
N ILE A 150 17.65 -32.35 -15.49
CA ILE A 150 18.51 -32.33 -16.69
C ILE A 150 20.00 -32.49 -16.32
N PHE A 151 20.47 -31.80 -15.28
CA PHE A 151 21.91 -31.78 -14.96
C PHE A 151 22.39 -32.88 -14.01
N PHE A 152 21.49 -33.51 -13.23
CA PHE A 152 21.88 -34.50 -12.22
C PHE A 152 21.27 -35.89 -12.43
N CYS A 153 20.46 -36.08 -13.48
CA CYS A 153 19.84 -37.38 -13.78
C CYS A 153 20.43 -38.07 -15.02
N ASP A 154 21.41 -37.46 -15.69
CA ASP A 154 22.14 -38.03 -16.84
C ASP A 154 23.37 -38.90 -16.45
N ASP A 155 23.65 -39.08 -15.16
CA ASP A 155 24.79 -39.89 -14.65
C ASP A 155 24.40 -41.32 -14.20
N PHE A 156 23.39 -41.95 -14.81
CA PHE A 156 23.06 -43.37 -14.58
C PHE A 156 22.77 -44.16 -15.86
#